data_AF-E6QDP9-F1
#
_entry.id   AF-E6QDP9-F1
#
_cell.length_a   1.000
_cell.length_b   1.000
_cell.length_c   1.000
_cell.angle_alpha   90.00
_cell.angle_beta   90.00
_cell.angle_gamma   90.00
#
_symmetry.space_group_name_H-M   'P 1'
#
loop_
_entity.id
_entity.type
_entity.pdbx_description
1 polymer ?
#
loop_
_entity_poly.entity_id
_entity_poly.type
_entity_poly.pdbx_seq_one_letter_code
_entity_poly.pdbx_strand_id
1 'polypeptide(L)'
;MHLSADNTNIGMLLPMRVGLSLSEYQQLIISDFSESIVDAVDAHLCQSIGLDAVLFSTDTTDDGKRFAFNGCDHGGLVFSPKSGPLNDVYQKTLVFIETGVYIYTFFADLKYVFSGELHFSLPRMIHRRRTRQSKRVLLDGNIILKRKDGRKMLAKLVDFSPTGASFVTDDTDFSVGEMMLAEFEIPDCGVCETVVTAVRTEHHPGRGFHILVAIKMALTTDQKKKAEHLYLCKKAEEIKKLSDPSRSSHGHPFARKF
;
A
#
# COMPACT_ATOMS: atom_id res chain seq x y z
N MET A 1 26.34 0.16 -9.32
CA MET A 1 25.50 1.32 -8.93
C MET A 1 24.28 0.81 -8.18
N HIS A 2 24.30 0.93 -6.85
CA HIS A 2 23.08 0.76 -6.05
C HIS A 2 22.25 2.03 -6.24
N LEU A 3 21.25 1.97 -7.13
CA LEU A 3 20.19 2.96 -7.13
C LEU A 3 19.43 2.77 -5.80
N SER A 4 19.80 3.53 -4.76
CA SER A 4 18.95 3.69 -3.57
C SER A 4 17.78 4.59 -3.95
N ALA A 5 16.91 4.05 -4.79
CA ALA A 5 15.67 4.66 -5.23
C ALA A 5 14.79 4.90 -4.00
N ASP A 6 14.33 6.14 -3.86
CA ASP A 6 13.50 6.64 -2.77
C ASP A 6 12.39 5.63 -2.41
N ASN A 7 12.57 4.97 -1.27
CA ASN A 7 11.75 3.87 -0.77
C ASN A 7 10.72 4.40 0.25
N THR A 8 10.28 5.64 0.17
CA THR A 8 9.71 6.37 1.32
C THR A 8 8.18 6.44 1.37
N ASN A 9 7.44 5.65 0.58
CA ASN A 9 5.98 5.61 0.68
C ASN A 9 5.48 4.28 1.23
N ILE A 10 5.06 4.28 2.51
CA ILE A 10 4.44 3.12 3.16
C ILE A 10 3.09 2.75 2.51
N GLY A 11 2.38 3.71 1.90
CA GLY A 11 1.11 3.45 1.20
C GLY A 11 1.24 2.43 0.07
N MET A 12 2.40 2.39 -0.61
CA MET A 12 2.68 1.39 -1.66
C MET A 12 2.99 -0.03 -1.13
N LEU A 13 3.02 -0.20 0.20
CA LEU A 13 3.23 -1.49 0.86
C LEU A 13 1.94 -2.10 1.40
N LEU A 14 0.88 -1.30 1.44
CA LEU A 14 -0.42 -1.69 1.99
C LEU A 14 -1.35 -2.04 0.81
N PRO A 15 -2.17 -3.11 0.93
CA PRO A 15 -3.26 -3.34 0.00
C PRO A 15 -4.21 -2.13 -0.03
N MET A 16 -4.92 -1.93 -1.13
CA MET A 16 -5.98 -0.91 -1.14
C MET A 16 -7.10 -1.30 -0.17
N ARG A 17 -7.76 -0.31 0.44
CA ARG A 17 -8.88 -0.55 1.36
C ARG A 17 -10.21 -0.76 0.65
N VAL A 18 -10.41 -0.08 -0.49
CA VAL A 18 -11.49 -0.33 -1.46
C VAL A 18 -12.89 -0.43 -0.82
N GLY A 19 -13.26 0.51 0.06
CA GLY A 19 -14.61 0.54 0.63
C GLY A 19 -14.83 -0.33 1.88
N LEU A 20 -13.86 -1.16 2.29
CA LEU A 20 -13.98 -1.98 3.49
C LEU A 20 -14.05 -1.13 4.77
N SER A 21 -14.76 -1.59 5.79
CA SER A 21 -14.62 -1.01 7.14
C SER A 21 -13.20 -1.24 7.66
N LEU A 22 -12.78 -0.45 8.65
CA LEU A 22 -11.43 -0.61 9.20
C LEU A 22 -11.17 -2.00 9.78
N SER A 23 -12.18 -2.61 10.42
CA SER A 23 -12.07 -3.96 10.99
C SER A 23 -11.96 -5.03 9.91
N GLU A 24 -12.77 -4.95 8.86
CA GLU A 24 -12.72 -5.91 7.74
C GLU A 24 -11.37 -5.80 7.00
N TYR A 25 -10.94 -4.57 6.73
CA TYR A 25 -9.65 -4.31 6.10
C TYR A 25 -8.49 -4.81 6.98
N GLN A 26 -8.53 -4.58 8.29
CA GLN A 26 -7.50 -5.10 9.18
C GLN A 26 -7.50 -6.64 9.19
N GLN A 27 -8.65 -7.29 9.37
CA GLN A 27 -8.77 -8.76 9.40
C GLN A 27 -8.19 -9.40 8.13
N LEU A 28 -8.43 -8.79 6.98
CA LEU A 28 -7.91 -9.25 5.71
C LEU A 28 -6.37 -9.29 5.68
N ILE A 29 -5.74 -8.23 6.19
CA ILE A 29 -4.29 -8.07 6.09
C ILE A 29 -3.54 -8.60 7.32
N ILE A 30 -4.22 -8.85 8.45
CA ILE A 30 -3.56 -9.21 9.71
C ILE A 30 -2.80 -10.53 9.60
N SER A 31 -3.23 -11.41 8.69
CA SER A 31 -2.52 -12.66 8.37
C SER A 31 -1.11 -12.43 7.80
N ASP A 32 -0.85 -11.28 7.18
CA ASP A 32 0.50 -10.86 6.75
C ASP A 32 1.36 -10.36 7.93
N PHE A 33 0.79 -10.20 9.13
CA PHE A 33 1.48 -9.76 10.34
C PHE A 33 1.83 -10.96 11.22
N SER A 34 3.13 -11.26 11.26
CA SER A 34 3.69 -12.47 11.87
C SER A 34 3.67 -12.46 13.39
N GLU A 35 3.43 -11.31 14.01
CA GLU A 35 3.61 -11.14 15.45
C GLU A 35 2.60 -10.14 16.02
N SER A 36 2.05 -10.47 17.19
CA SER A 36 1.21 -9.59 17.99
C SER A 36 1.96 -9.25 19.27
N ILE A 37 2.06 -7.96 19.56
CA ILE A 37 2.81 -7.42 20.70
C ILE A 37 1.82 -6.69 21.60
N VAL A 38 1.77 -7.08 22.87
CA VAL A 38 0.88 -6.49 23.89
C VAL A 38 1.64 -5.80 25.02
N ASP A 39 2.91 -6.17 25.22
CA ASP A 39 3.77 -5.62 26.26
C ASP A 39 4.74 -4.60 25.68
N ALA A 40 5.09 -3.57 26.47
CA ALA A 40 6.08 -2.54 26.12
C ALA A 40 5.86 -1.91 24.72
N VAL A 41 4.60 -1.67 24.34
CA VAL A 41 4.22 -1.07 23.05
C VAL A 41 4.92 0.26 22.80
N ASP A 42 5.07 1.07 23.83
CA ASP A 42 5.82 2.33 23.81
C ASP A 42 7.29 2.10 23.43
N ALA A 43 7.93 1.07 23.96
CA ALA A 43 9.29 0.71 23.59
C ALA A 43 9.41 0.29 22.13
N HIS A 44 8.33 -0.10 21.44
CA HIS A 44 8.37 -0.42 20.01
C HIS A 44 8.09 0.80 19.11
N LEU A 45 7.21 1.70 19.53
CA LEU A 45 6.77 2.82 18.70
C LEU A 45 7.55 4.11 18.99
N CYS A 46 7.92 4.37 20.23
CA CYS A 46 8.42 5.67 20.70
C CYS A 46 9.94 5.84 20.59
N GLN A 47 10.64 4.92 19.93
CA GLN A 47 12.11 4.98 19.77
C GLN A 47 12.57 5.86 18.61
N SER A 48 11.68 6.27 17.72
CA SER A 48 12.04 6.96 16.48
C SER A 48 11.01 8.01 16.12
N ILE A 49 11.47 9.10 15.50
CA ILE A 49 10.66 10.25 15.08
C ILE A 49 10.81 10.48 13.57
N GLY A 50 9.86 11.20 12.98
CA GLY A 50 9.88 11.53 11.55
C GLY A 50 9.61 10.33 10.65
N LEU A 51 8.92 9.30 11.15
CA LEU A 51 8.63 8.09 10.40
C LEU A 51 7.46 8.30 9.42
N ASP A 52 7.41 7.51 8.35
CA ASP A 52 6.26 7.52 7.42
C ASP A 52 5.12 6.70 8.02
N ALA A 53 3.93 7.28 8.01
CA ALA A 53 2.72 6.64 8.49
C ALA A 53 1.56 6.80 7.51
N VAL A 54 0.67 5.82 7.49
CA VAL A 54 -0.62 5.89 6.81
C VAL A 54 -1.73 5.68 7.83
N LEU A 55 -2.69 6.59 7.83
CA LEU A 55 -3.85 6.56 8.72
C LEU A 55 -5.10 6.40 7.86
N PHE A 56 -5.97 5.47 8.26
CA PHE A 56 -7.29 5.27 7.67
C PHE A 56 -8.36 5.69 8.67
N SER A 57 -9.25 6.59 8.26
CA SER A 57 -10.41 7.03 9.01
C SER A 57 -11.57 6.03 8.93
N THR A 58 -12.62 6.23 9.73
CA THR A 58 -13.82 5.39 9.65
C THR A 58 -14.60 5.54 8.34
N ASP A 59 -14.34 6.58 7.54
CA ASP A 59 -14.91 6.73 6.20
C ASP A 59 -14.44 5.60 5.30
N THR A 60 -15.36 4.85 4.70
CA THR A 60 -15.05 3.72 3.81
C THR A 60 -14.46 4.16 2.48
N THR A 61 -14.64 5.43 2.09
CA THR A 61 -14.05 6.02 0.88
C THR A 61 -12.62 6.53 1.11
N ASP A 62 -12.14 6.51 2.36
CA ASP A 62 -10.77 6.87 2.68
C ASP A 62 -9.81 5.71 2.40
N ASP A 63 -9.07 5.85 1.29
CA ASP A 63 -8.01 4.93 0.87
C ASP A 63 -6.69 5.11 1.66
N GLY A 64 -6.71 5.91 2.72
CA GLY A 64 -5.60 6.11 3.63
C GLY A 64 -4.78 7.34 3.26
N LYS A 65 -4.54 8.22 4.23
CA LYS A 65 -3.75 9.43 4.04
C LYS A 65 -2.38 9.31 4.69
N ARG A 66 -1.42 10.04 4.14
CA ARG A 66 -0.04 10.04 4.60
C ARG A 66 0.19 11.06 5.71
N PHE A 67 0.90 10.60 6.72
CA PHE A 67 1.31 11.38 7.87
C PHE A 67 2.80 11.20 8.14
N ALA A 68 3.41 12.19 8.79
CA ALA A 68 4.65 12.02 9.52
C ALA A 68 4.29 11.61 10.94
N PHE A 69 4.89 10.53 11.43
CA PHE A 69 4.82 10.14 12.84
C PHE A 69 5.97 10.81 13.60
N ASN A 70 5.62 11.69 14.54
CA ASN A 70 6.57 12.55 15.25
C ASN A 70 7.00 11.96 16.61
N GLY A 71 6.67 10.69 16.86
CA GLY A 71 6.98 10.01 18.10
C GLY A 71 5.83 10.07 19.10
N CYS A 72 6.19 9.94 20.37
CA CYS A 72 5.24 9.90 21.47
C CYS A 72 5.41 11.11 22.40
N ASP A 73 4.31 11.62 22.93
CA ASP A 73 4.28 12.68 23.93
C ASP A 73 3.82 12.14 25.29
N HIS A 74 3.33 13.01 26.19
CA HIS A 74 2.88 12.67 27.54
C HIS A 74 1.56 11.88 27.55
N GLY A 75 1.58 10.70 26.92
CA GLY A 75 0.51 9.71 26.94
C GLY A 75 -0.06 9.33 25.59
N GLY A 76 0.56 9.73 24.47
CA GLY A 76 0.01 9.49 23.15
C GLY A 76 1.00 9.40 22.00
N LEU A 77 0.45 9.13 20.83
CA LEU A 77 1.14 9.10 19.54
C LEU A 77 0.85 10.39 18.78
N VAL A 78 1.87 11.01 18.19
CA VAL A 78 1.75 12.32 17.52
C VAL A 78 1.96 12.19 16.02
N PHE A 79 1.04 12.75 15.22
CA PHE A 79 1.12 12.71 13.76
C PHE A 79 0.86 14.08 13.12
N SER A 80 1.67 14.45 12.12
CA SER A 80 1.40 15.63 11.27
C SER A 80 0.96 15.19 9.87
N PRO A 81 -0.07 15.81 9.28
CA PRO A 81 -0.47 15.51 7.91
C PRO A 81 0.64 15.92 6.92
N LYS A 82 0.96 15.06 5.94
CA LYS A 82 1.93 15.41 4.88
C LYS A 82 1.30 16.20 3.73
N SER A 83 -0.02 16.16 3.59
CA SER A 83 -0.74 16.83 2.51
C SER A 83 -2.20 17.10 2.86
N GLY A 84 -2.66 18.32 2.58
CA GLY A 84 -4.06 18.72 2.67
C GLY A 84 -4.54 19.06 4.08
N PRO A 85 -5.71 19.71 4.19
CA PRO A 85 -6.32 20.05 5.49
C PRO A 85 -6.78 18.79 6.23
N LEU A 86 -6.68 18.83 7.56
CA LEU A 86 -7.28 17.84 8.44
C LEU A 86 -8.80 18.03 8.46
N ASN A 87 -9.54 16.95 8.20
CA ASN A 87 -10.96 16.87 8.48
C ASN A 87 -11.14 16.03 9.76
N ASP A 88 -12.18 16.30 10.56
CA ASP A 88 -12.48 15.67 11.87
C ASP A 88 -12.84 14.16 11.82
N VAL A 89 -12.45 13.44 10.78
CA VAL A 89 -12.84 12.05 10.50
C VAL A 89 -11.98 10.99 11.21
N TYR A 90 -10.91 11.37 11.91
CA TYR A 90 -9.94 10.42 12.49
C TYR A 90 -10.23 9.99 13.93
N GLN A 91 -11.47 10.14 14.42
CA GLN A 91 -11.83 9.80 15.81
C GLN A 91 -11.42 8.36 16.20
N LYS A 92 -11.64 7.40 15.31
CA LYS A 92 -11.03 6.07 15.36
C LYS A 92 -10.25 5.83 14.10
N THR A 93 -9.01 5.39 14.25
CA THR A 93 -8.09 5.28 13.12
C THR A 93 -7.36 3.94 13.13
N LEU A 94 -7.27 3.31 11.97
CA LEU A 94 -6.31 2.23 11.75
C LEU A 94 -5.00 2.86 11.27
N VAL A 95 -3.93 2.60 12.01
CA VAL A 95 -2.64 3.22 11.80
C VAL A 95 -1.65 2.20 11.25
N PHE A 96 -0.80 2.63 10.33
CA PHE A 96 0.39 1.90 9.90
C PHE A 96 1.61 2.80 10.04
N ILE A 97 2.68 2.29 10.67
CA ILE A 97 3.96 3.00 10.83
C ILE A 97 5.09 2.11 10.30
N GLU A 98 5.93 2.66 9.42
CA GLU A 98 7.14 2.01 8.94
C GLU A 98 8.33 2.47 9.80
N THR A 99 8.96 1.54 10.52
CA THR A 99 10.18 1.79 11.32
C THR A 99 11.24 0.76 11.00
N GLY A 100 12.39 1.24 10.51
CA GLY A 100 13.47 0.38 10.03
C GLY A 100 12.98 -0.63 8.99
N VAL A 101 13.09 -1.92 9.34
CA VAL A 101 12.67 -3.05 8.47
C VAL A 101 11.29 -3.61 8.83
N TYR A 102 10.50 -2.90 9.62
CA TYR A 102 9.19 -3.36 10.10
C TYR A 102 8.07 -2.38 9.78
N ILE A 103 6.88 -2.94 9.57
CA ILE A 103 5.62 -2.19 9.57
C ILE A 103 4.83 -2.65 10.79
N TYR A 104 4.35 -1.67 11.55
CA TYR A 104 3.42 -1.87 12.66
C TYR A 104 2.03 -1.45 12.25
N THR A 105 1.01 -2.17 12.70
CA THR A 105 -0.40 -1.78 12.56
C THR A 105 -1.18 -1.94 13.85
N PHE A 106 -2.11 -1.03 14.10
CA PHE A 106 -2.94 -0.99 15.30
C PHE A 106 -4.10 0.00 15.14
N PHE A 107 -5.10 -0.15 16.00
CA PHE A 107 -6.14 0.86 16.19
C PHE A 107 -5.73 1.88 17.23
N ALA A 108 -6.04 3.15 16.99
CA ALA A 108 -5.86 4.22 17.95
C ALA A 108 -7.06 5.19 17.93
N ASP A 109 -7.42 5.68 19.11
CA ASP A 109 -8.47 6.69 19.28
C ASP A 109 -7.84 8.09 19.36
N LEU A 110 -8.38 9.04 18.60
CA LEU A 110 -7.97 10.44 18.64
C LEU A 110 -8.32 11.03 20.01
N LYS A 111 -7.35 11.68 20.64
CA LYS A 111 -7.56 12.40 21.91
C LYS A 111 -7.89 13.87 21.64
N TYR A 112 -7.08 14.53 20.83
CA TYR A 112 -7.25 15.94 20.48
C TYR A 112 -6.39 16.30 19.26
N VAL A 113 -6.67 17.48 18.71
CA VAL A 113 -5.84 18.12 17.67
C VAL A 113 -5.21 19.36 18.29
N PHE A 114 -3.90 19.50 18.18
CA PHE A 114 -3.17 20.65 18.71
C PHE A 114 -2.14 21.14 17.70
N SER A 115 -2.14 22.44 17.40
CA SER A 115 -1.20 23.06 16.45
C SER A 115 -1.11 22.37 15.08
N GLY A 116 -2.21 21.78 14.61
CA GLY A 116 -2.25 21.05 13.32
C GLY A 116 -1.72 19.61 13.39
N GLU A 117 -1.41 19.10 14.58
CA GLU A 117 -1.00 17.72 14.83
C GLU A 117 -2.16 16.92 15.44
N LEU A 118 -2.25 15.64 15.07
CA LEU A 118 -3.20 14.69 15.64
C LEU A 118 -2.53 13.93 16.78
N HIS A 119 -3.15 13.95 17.97
CA HIS A 119 -2.67 13.23 19.15
C HIS A 119 -3.61 12.06 19.44
N PHE A 120 -3.08 10.84 19.39
CA PHE A 120 -3.82 9.61 19.61
C PHE A 120 -3.43 8.93 20.92
N SER A 121 -4.32 8.09 21.44
CA SER A 121 -4.00 7.17 22.52
C SER A 121 -2.94 6.14 22.11
N LEU A 122 -2.11 5.73 23.08
CA LEU A 122 -1.21 4.59 22.88
C LEU A 122 -2.05 3.30 22.75
N PRO A 123 -1.82 2.48 21.71
CA PRO A 123 -2.58 1.25 21.52
C PRO A 123 -2.21 0.22 22.59
N ARG A 124 -3.17 -0.63 22.96
CA ARG A 124 -2.92 -1.76 23.88
C ARG A 124 -2.25 -2.96 23.20
N MET A 125 -2.34 -3.03 21.89
CA MET A 125 -1.81 -4.12 21.08
C MET A 125 -1.39 -3.57 19.73
N ILE A 126 -0.23 -4.02 19.26
CA ILE A 126 0.27 -3.73 17.92
C ILE A 126 0.61 -5.03 17.21
N HIS A 127 0.41 -5.07 15.90
CA HIS A 127 0.85 -6.18 15.07
C HIS A 127 2.04 -5.76 14.24
N ARG A 128 3.02 -6.66 14.08
CA ARG A 128 4.27 -6.40 13.39
C ARG A 128 4.48 -7.37 12.23
N ARG A 129 4.99 -6.84 11.11
CA ARG A 129 5.57 -7.63 10.01
C ARG A 129 6.85 -7.00 9.51
N ARG A 130 7.69 -7.79 8.83
CA ARG A 130 8.83 -7.23 8.09
C ARG A 130 8.36 -6.46 6.86
N THR A 131 8.91 -5.28 6.65
CA THR A 131 8.77 -4.49 5.43
C THR A 131 9.24 -5.32 4.23
N ARG A 132 8.44 -5.35 3.16
CA ARG A 132 8.82 -6.04 1.91
C ARG A 132 10.03 -5.32 1.29
N GLN A 133 11.04 -6.09 0.88
CA GLN A 133 12.23 -5.54 0.21
C GLN A 133 11.92 -4.89 -1.15
N SER A 134 10.82 -5.32 -1.79
CA SER A 134 10.33 -4.75 -3.05
C SER A 134 8.93 -4.18 -2.84
N LYS A 135 8.81 -2.84 -2.87
CA LYS A 135 7.51 -2.15 -2.85
C LYS A 135 6.74 -2.47 -4.13
N ARG A 136 5.41 -2.53 -4.11
CA ARG A 136 4.62 -2.76 -5.33
C ARG A 136 4.52 -1.45 -6.13
N VAL A 137 4.68 -1.52 -7.44
CA VAL A 137 4.39 -0.41 -8.36
C VAL A 137 2.94 -0.51 -8.79
N LEU A 138 2.23 0.61 -8.81
CA LEU A 138 0.87 0.66 -9.33
C LEU A 138 0.93 0.58 -10.85
N LEU A 139 0.03 -0.21 -11.43
CA LEU A 139 -0.09 -0.37 -12.86
C LEU A 139 -1.53 -0.19 -13.26
N ASP A 140 -1.73 0.57 -14.33
CA ASP A 140 -2.99 0.56 -15.06
C ASP A 140 -2.76 -0.25 -16.33
N GLY A 141 -3.30 -1.46 -16.36
CA GLY A 141 -3.08 -2.41 -17.43
C GLY A 141 -4.01 -3.61 -17.33
N ASN A 142 -3.85 -4.55 -18.24
CA ASN A 142 -4.63 -5.78 -18.25
C ASN A 142 -3.74 -6.98 -17.95
N ILE A 143 -4.34 -7.99 -17.32
CA ILE A 143 -3.75 -9.31 -17.11
C ILE A 143 -4.67 -10.36 -17.74
N ILE A 144 -4.06 -11.25 -18.51
CA ILE A 144 -4.72 -12.41 -19.09
C ILE A 144 -4.38 -13.61 -18.22
N LEU A 145 -5.41 -14.31 -17.75
CA LEU A 145 -5.30 -15.51 -16.93
C LEU A 145 -5.80 -16.71 -17.73
N LYS A 146 -5.02 -17.79 -17.75
CA LYS A 146 -5.39 -19.08 -18.37
C LYS A 146 -5.44 -20.11 -17.25
N ARG A 147 -6.62 -20.66 -16.99
CA ARG A 147 -6.88 -21.64 -15.92
C ARG A 147 -6.68 -23.07 -16.41
N LYS A 148 -6.55 -24.01 -15.47
CA LYS A 148 -6.30 -25.43 -15.76
C LYS A 148 -7.43 -26.09 -16.57
N ASP A 149 -8.66 -25.61 -16.42
CA ASP A 149 -9.83 -26.06 -17.18
C ASP A 149 -9.90 -25.48 -18.61
N GLY A 150 -8.89 -24.70 -19.01
CA GLY A 150 -8.80 -24.08 -20.33
C GLY A 150 -9.50 -22.73 -20.44
N ARG A 151 -10.22 -22.27 -19.40
CA ARG A 151 -10.84 -20.94 -19.41
C ARG A 151 -9.78 -19.86 -19.44
N LYS A 152 -10.06 -18.83 -20.24
CA LYS A 152 -9.24 -17.61 -20.34
C LYS A 152 -10.05 -16.42 -19.86
N MET A 153 -9.41 -15.54 -19.12
CA MET A 153 -10.03 -14.35 -18.56
C MET A 153 -9.12 -13.15 -18.75
N LEU A 154 -9.73 -12.02 -19.09
CA LEU A 154 -9.10 -10.70 -19.03
C LEU A 154 -9.53 -10.03 -17.72
N ALA A 155 -8.57 -9.56 -16.94
CA ALA A 155 -8.80 -8.82 -15.72
C ALA A 155 -7.95 -7.54 -15.70
N LYS A 156 -8.29 -6.60 -14.84
CA LYS A 156 -7.56 -5.33 -14.73
C LYS A 156 -6.43 -5.47 -13.71
N LEU A 157 -5.20 -5.32 -14.16
CA LEU A 157 -4.02 -5.30 -13.29
C LEU A 157 -4.05 -4.03 -12.42
N VAL A 158 -3.69 -4.17 -11.15
CA VAL A 158 -3.67 -3.08 -10.16
C VAL A 158 -2.24 -2.77 -9.74
N ASP A 159 -1.47 -3.81 -9.42
CA ASP A 159 -0.12 -3.66 -8.90
C ASP A 159 0.81 -4.79 -9.37
N PHE A 160 2.11 -4.52 -9.30
CA PHE A 160 3.16 -5.47 -9.63
C PHE A 160 4.38 -5.33 -8.71
N SER A 161 5.05 -6.45 -8.49
CA SER A 161 6.36 -6.58 -7.84
C SER A 161 7.12 -7.74 -8.47
N PRO A 162 8.44 -7.87 -8.25
CA PRO A 162 9.23 -8.96 -8.83
C PRO A 162 8.76 -10.37 -8.44
N THR A 163 7.89 -10.53 -7.45
CA THR A 163 7.42 -11.82 -6.94
C THR A 163 5.91 -12.02 -7.01
N GLY A 164 5.15 -11.05 -7.48
CA GLY A 164 3.69 -11.09 -7.39
C GLY A 164 3.02 -9.83 -7.91
N ALA A 165 1.71 -9.91 -8.07
CA ALA A 165 0.87 -8.85 -8.60
C ALA A 165 -0.54 -8.93 -7.96
N SER A 166 -1.38 -7.94 -8.22
CA SER A 166 -2.81 -8.01 -7.90
C SER A 166 -3.64 -7.51 -9.07
N PHE A 167 -4.85 -8.04 -9.22
CA PHE A 167 -5.79 -7.63 -10.26
C PHE A 167 -7.22 -7.63 -9.75
N VAL A 168 -8.09 -6.88 -10.41
CA VAL A 168 -9.53 -6.87 -10.16
C VAL A 168 -10.30 -7.50 -11.31
N THR A 169 -11.38 -8.21 -10.98
CA THR A 169 -12.21 -8.98 -11.90
C THR A 169 -13.65 -9.08 -11.40
N ASP A 170 -14.58 -9.35 -12.32
CA ASP A 170 -15.99 -9.67 -12.01
C ASP A 170 -16.22 -11.16 -11.79
N ASP A 171 -15.25 -12.01 -12.17
CA ASP A 171 -15.39 -13.45 -11.95
C ASP A 171 -15.19 -13.79 -10.47
N THR A 172 -16.15 -14.54 -9.93
CA THR A 172 -16.25 -14.82 -8.50
C THR A 172 -15.66 -16.16 -8.09
N ASP A 173 -15.23 -16.96 -9.05
CA ASP A 173 -14.86 -18.36 -8.84
C ASP A 173 -13.36 -18.60 -8.55
N PHE A 174 -12.66 -17.60 -8.00
CA PHE A 174 -11.25 -17.74 -7.61
C PHE A 174 -11.10 -18.38 -6.24
N SER A 175 -10.21 -19.38 -6.14
CA SER A 175 -9.87 -20.01 -4.86
C SER A 175 -8.44 -19.69 -4.44
N VAL A 176 -8.23 -19.39 -3.15
CA VAL A 176 -6.87 -19.31 -2.59
C VAL A 176 -6.17 -20.66 -2.77
N GLY A 177 -4.96 -20.65 -3.32
CA GLY A 177 -4.19 -21.82 -3.72
C GLY A 177 -4.35 -22.23 -5.19
N GLU A 178 -5.29 -21.63 -5.92
CA GLU A 178 -5.49 -21.91 -7.35
C GLU A 178 -4.27 -21.47 -8.16
N MET A 179 -3.78 -22.37 -9.04
CA MET A 179 -2.66 -22.10 -9.95
C MET A 179 -3.17 -21.78 -11.35
N MET A 180 -2.60 -20.73 -11.95
CA MET A 180 -2.99 -20.22 -13.26
C MET A 180 -1.75 -19.78 -14.05
N LEU A 181 -1.85 -19.76 -15.37
CA LEU A 181 -0.86 -19.08 -16.21
C LEU A 181 -1.31 -17.62 -16.37
N ALA A 182 -0.44 -16.68 -16.00
CA ALA A 182 -0.69 -15.24 -16.12
C ALA A 182 0.21 -14.63 -17.19
N GLU A 183 -0.35 -13.71 -17.96
CA GLU A 183 0.34 -12.93 -18.99
C GLU A 183 -0.11 -11.47 -18.87
N PHE A 184 0.83 -10.55 -18.66
CA PHE A 184 0.53 -9.12 -18.56
C PHE A 184 1.69 -8.26 -19.04
N GLU A 185 1.35 -7.08 -19.54
CA GLU A 185 2.32 -6.10 -20.03
C GLU A 185 2.63 -5.07 -18.94
N ILE A 186 3.92 -4.75 -18.80
CA ILE A 186 4.40 -3.55 -18.11
C ILE A 186 4.63 -2.51 -19.20
N PRO A 187 3.80 -1.44 -19.28
CA PRO A 187 3.91 -0.44 -20.34
C PRO A 187 5.34 0.09 -20.45
N ASP A 188 5.83 0.17 -21.68
CA ASP A 188 7.17 0.64 -22.07
C ASP A 188 8.37 -0.20 -21.55
N CYS A 189 8.12 -1.26 -20.78
CA CYS A 189 9.16 -2.14 -20.23
C CYS A 189 9.11 -3.56 -20.79
N GLY A 190 7.91 -4.07 -21.12
CA GLY A 190 7.72 -5.38 -21.77
C GLY A 190 6.77 -6.32 -21.03
N VAL A 191 6.75 -7.59 -21.44
CA VAL A 191 5.74 -8.58 -21.01
C VAL A 191 6.28 -9.56 -19.97
N CYS A 192 5.45 -9.87 -18.98
CA CYS A 192 5.64 -10.94 -18.01
C CYS A 192 4.64 -12.07 -18.29
N GLU A 193 5.16 -13.29 -18.49
CA GLU A 193 4.36 -14.52 -18.60
C GLU A 193 4.92 -15.55 -17.60
N THR A 194 4.08 -16.03 -16.69
CA THR A 194 4.50 -16.98 -15.65
C THR A 194 3.34 -17.70 -15.00
N VAL A 195 3.63 -18.80 -14.31
CA VAL A 195 2.66 -19.48 -13.45
C VAL A 195 2.50 -18.69 -12.17
N VAL A 196 1.26 -18.53 -11.72
CA VAL A 196 0.91 -17.77 -10.53
C VAL A 196 -0.03 -18.57 -9.65
N THR A 197 0.00 -18.31 -8.36
CA THR A 197 -0.91 -18.88 -7.37
C THR A 197 -1.71 -17.76 -6.74
N ALA A 198 -3.04 -17.88 -6.72
CA ALA A 198 -3.90 -17.00 -5.93
C ALA A 198 -3.56 -17.18 -4.45
N VAL A 199 -3.11 -16.12 -3.78
CA VAL A 199 -2.76 -16.15 -2.35
C VAL A 199 -3.78 -15.42 -1.49
N ARG A 200 -4.61 -14.58 -2.11
CA ARG A 200 -5.68 -13.85 -1.44
C ARG A 200 -6.77 -13.44 -2.43
N THR A 201 -8.02 -13.46 -1.97
CA THR A 201 -9.20 -13.04 -2.73
C THR A 201 -10.06 -12.16 -1.83
N GLU A 202 -10.53 -11.04 -2.35
CA GLU A 202 -11.25 -10.01 -1.59
C GLU A 202 -12.53 -9.66 -2.33
N HIS A 203 -13.70 -9.90 -1.73
CA HIS A 203 -15.00 -9.60 -2.34
C HIS A 203 -15.47 -8.21 -1.93
N HIS A 204 -16.00 -7.46 -2.90
CA HIS A 204 -16.41 -6.08 -2.72
C HIS A 204 -17.92 -5.91 -2.99
N PRO A 205 -18.68 -5.36 -2.03
CA PRO A 205 -20.05 -4.93 -2.29
C PRO A 205 -20.04 -3.56 -3.01
N GLY A 206 -20.32 -3.53 -4.32
CA GLY A 206 -20.32 -2.30 -5.14
C GLY A 206 -20.72 -2.52 -6.61
N ARG A 207 -20.71 -1.45 -7.43
CA ARG A 207 -20.90 -1.54 -8.90
C ARG A 207 -19.53 -1.59 -9.60
N GLY A 208 -19.27 -2.66 -10.35
CA GLY A 208 -18.01 -2.93 -11.07
C GLY A 208 -17.19 -4.05 -10.41
N PHE A 209 -15.97 -4.28 -10.92
CA PHE A 209 -15.06 -5.38 -10.53
C PHE A 209 -15.22 -5.85 -9.09
N HIS A 210 -15.89 -6.99 -8.93
CA HIS A 210 -16.37 -7.47 -7.63
C HIS A 210 -15.28 -8.10 -6.76
N ILE A 211 -14.14 -8.50 -7.34
CA ILE A 211 -13.08 -9.19 -6.60
C ILE A 211 -11.71 -8.61 -6.90
N LEU A 212 -10.92 -8.35 -5.85
CA LEU A 212 -9.47 -8.18 -5.93
C LEU A 212 -8.79 -9.53 -5.63
N VAL A 213 -7.92 -9.97 -6.52
CA VAL A 213 -7.14 -11.20 -6.35
C VAL A 213 -5.66 -10.85 -6.28
N ALA A 214 -4.99 -11.25 -5.20
CA ALA A 214 -3.55 -11.16 -5.07
C ALA A 214 -2.91 -12.49 -5.50
N ILE A 215 -1.89 -12.40 -6.33
CA ILE A 215 -1.18 -13.55 -6.87
C ILE A 215 0.31 -13.52 -6.53
N LYS A 216 0.86 -14.70 -6.27
CA LYS A 216 2.29 -14.95 -6.11
C LYS A 216 2.81 -15.66 -7.35
N MET A 217 3.94 -15.21 -7.89
CA MET A 217 4.55 -15.81 -9.08
C MET A 217 5.44 -16.99 -8.71
N ALA A 218 5.35 -18.06 -9.49
CA ALA A 218 6.24 -19.21 -9.45
C ALA A 218 7.32 -19.04 -10.55
N LEU A 219 8.43 -18.40 -10.18
CA LEU A 219 9.46 -17.96 -11.12
C LEU A 219 10.68 -18.88 -11.09
N THR A 220 11.22 -19.20 -12.27
CA THR A 220 12.61 -19.67 -12.38
C THR A 220 13.59 -18.54 -12.07
N THR A 221 14.87 -18.86 -11.88
CA THR A 221 15.92 -17.86 -11.63
C THR A 221 15.97 -16.78 -12.72
N ASP A 222 15.83 -17.17 -13.99
CA ASP A 222 15.89 -16.22 -15.12
C ASP A 222 14.61 -15.40 -15.25
N GLN A 223 13.45 -16.01 -15.00
CA GLN A 223 12.18 -15.27 -14.93
C GLN A 223 12.18 -14.26 -13.77
N LYS A 224 12.80 -14.61 -12.63
CA LYS A 224 12.95 -13.69 -11.50
C LYS A 224 13.82 -12.49 -11.87
N LYS A 225 14.99 -12.71 -12.51
CA LYS A 225 15.84 -11.61 -13.01
C LYS A 225 15.08 -10.73 -14.01
N LYS A 226 14.31 -11.33 -14.91
CA LYS A 226 13.46 -10.59 -15.86
C LYS A 226 12.40 -9.75 -15.14
N ALA A 227 11.70 -10.33 -14.15
CA ALA A 227 10.69 -9.61 -13.36
C ALA A 227 11.31 -8.45 -12.55
N GLU A 228 12.50 -8.65 -11.98
CA GLU A 228 13.27 -7.58 -11.32
C GLU A 228 13.66 -6.46 -12.29
N HIS A 229 14.06 -6.79 -13.52
CA HIS A 229 14.37 -5.81 -14.55
C HIS A 229 13.14 -4.98 -14.96
N LEU A 230 12.01 -5.65 -15.22
CA LEU A 230 10.74 -5.00 -15.52
C LEU A 230 10.31 -4.06 -14.38
N TYR A 231 10.46 -4.51 -13.14
CA TYR A 231 10.17 -3.72 -11.95
C TYR A 231 11.03 -2.46 -11.86
N LEU A 232 12.35 -2.59 -12.05
CA LEU A 232 13.27 -1.46 -11.99
C LEU A 232 13.03 -0.47 -13.13
N CYS A 233 12.71 -0.96 -14.33
CA CYS A 233 12.31 -0.12 -15.46
C CYS A 233 11.11 0.75 -15.11
N LYS A 234 10.03 0.16 -14.59
CA LYS A 234 8.82 0.91 -14.23
C LYS A 234 9.05 1.87 -13.07
N LYS A 235 9.77 1.42 -12.04
CA LYS A 235 10.10 2.26 -10.87
C LYS A 235 10.94 3.48 -11.27
N ALA A 236 11.86 3.34 -12.23
CA ALA A 236 12.64 4.46 -12.73
C ALA A 236 11.76 5.53 -13.42
N GLU A 237 10.69 5.13 -14.10
CA GLU A 237 9.70 6.04 -14.67
C GLU A 237 8.92 6.81 -13.59
N GLU A 238 8.48 6.13 -12.52
CA GLU A 238 7.80 6.78 -11.40
C GLU A 238 8.69 7.81 -10.70
N ILE A 239 9.98 7.49 -10.49
CA ILE A 239 10.96 8.41 -9.90
C ILE A 239 11.14 9.63 -10.79
N LYS A 240 11.26 9.45 -12.12
CA LYS A 240 11.37 10.56 -13.07
C LYS A 240 10.17 11.49 -12.98
N LYS A 241 8.94 10.94 -12.91
CA LYS A 241 7.70 11.73 -12.75
C LYS A 241 7.66 12.52 -11.44
N LEU A 242 8.23 12.00 -10.36
CA LEU A 242 8.32 12.69 -9.07
C LEU A 242 9.40 13.77 -9.05
N SER A 243 10.47 13.61 -9.84
CA SER A 243 11.58 14.57 -9.95
C SER A 243 11.36 15.69 -10.97
N ASP A 244 10.24 15.69 -11.71
CA ASP A 244 9.98 16.65 -12.77
C ASP A 244 9.60 18.04 -12.19
N PRO A 245 10.45 19.08 -12.31
CA PRO A 245 10.25 20.38 -11.67
C PRO A 245 9.06 21.18 -12.23
N SER A 246 8.50 20.74 -13.35
CA SER A 246 7.47 21.41 -14.13
C SER A 246 6.10 21.51 -13.43
N ARG A 247 5.89 20.81 -12.30
CA ARG A 247 4.71 20.97 -11.43
C ARG A 247 4.81 22.08 -10.38
N SER A 248 5.97 22.72 -10.24
CA SER A 248 6.19 23.79 -9.24
C SER A 248 5.96 25.22 -9.77
N SER A 249 5.62 25.38 -11.06
CA SER A 249 5.31 26.69 -11.65
C SER A 249 3.84 26.80 -12.07
N HIS A 250 2.95 26.95 -11.10
CA HIS A 250 1.77 27.82 -11.26
C HIS A 250 2.02 29.07 -10.41
N GLY A 251 3.03 29.83 -10.82
CA GLY A 251 3.21 31.20 -10.36
C GLY A 251 2.11 32.06 -10.96
N HIS A 252 1.23 32.57 -10.10
CA HIS A 252 0.35 33.68 -10.44
C HIS A 252 1.17 34.82 -11.08
N PRO A 253 0.75 35.37 -12.24
CA PRO A 253 1.33 36.62 -12.69
C PRO A 253 0.85 37.72 -11.74
N PHE A 254 1.76 38.23 -10.91
CA PHE A 254 1.57 39.49 -10.22
C PHE A 254 1.42 40.59 -11.28
N ALA A 255 0.18 41.00 -11.52
CA ALA A 255 -0.11 42.25 -12.19
C ALA A 255 0.35 43.39 -11.27
N ARG A 256 1.45 44.05 -11.63
CA ARG A 256 1.79 45.38 -11.10
C ARG A 256 0.71 46.37 -11.54
N LYS A 257 0.02 46.96 -10.57
CA LYS A 257 -0.60 48.28 -10.70
C LYS A 257 -0.27 49.12 -9.47
N PHE A 258 0.21 50.32 -9.80
CA PHE A 258 0.65 51.45 -8.98
C PHE A 258 2.08 51.38 -8.46
#